data_AF-A0A8A4TS78-F1
#
_entry.id   AF-A0A8A4TS78-F1
#
_cell.length_a   1.000
_cell.length_b   1.000
_cell.length_c   1.000
_cell.angle_alpha   90.00
_cell.angle_beta   90.00
_cell.angle_gamma   90.00
#
_symmetry.space_group_name_H-M   'P 1'
#
loop_
_entity.id
_entity.type
_entity.pdbx_description
1 polymer ?
#
loop_
_entity_poly.entity_id
_entity_poly.type
_entity_poly.pdbx_seq_one_letter_code
_entity_poly.pdbx_strand_id
1 'polypeptide(L)'
;MNRCCLVLGLRWMIVLAGSLTFLVGQNGAPAPKRVVEGRVLTSETLPALRMAVADGFTYVGSFSFTLKGIAFGTRYVFVEADRNRHVKRLVIAQFEGFLPGNDHRYNYDLSSAEPMAGYRFRGNPYAFSNHYEATHNPKNEAALTVRFLREKGYTFDDIWRMYRWLTVPDAAKRHELILFYVEPEPDAAKTIADFYGSDDRETPYWKGFIGGLEKRARKAWTLSTLDAR
;
A
#
# COMPACT_ATOMS: atom_id res chain seq x y z
N MET A 1 -2.76 5.73 -30.90
CA MET A 1 -4.04 6.36 -30.52
C MET A 1 -4.87 5.33 -29.77
N ASN A 2 -5.10 5.59 -28.47
CA ASN A 2 -6.14 5.04 -27.59
C ASN A 2 -6.17 3.54 -27.22
N ARG A 3 -5.94 3.33 -25.91
CA ARG A 3 -6.38 2.22 -25.00
C ARG A 3 -5.47 0.99 -24.90
N CYS A 4 -4.70 0.92 -23.81
CA CYS A 4 -4.75 -0.12 -22.78
C CYS A 4 -3.49 -0.01 -21.90
N CYS A 5 -3.53 0.89 -20.94
CA CYS A 5 -2.89 0.68 -19.65
C CYS A 5 -4.04 0.94 -18.70
N LEU A 6 -4.66 -0.14 -18.23
CA LEU A 6 -5.88 -0.07 -17.46
C LEU A 6 -5.60 0.73 -16.18
N VAL A 7 -6.13 1.95 -16.17
CA VAL A 7 -6.91 2.54 -15.08
C VAL A 7 -7.03 1.60 -13.88
N LEU A 8 -6.69 2.13 -12.70
CA LEU A 8 -7.15 1.59 -11.42
C LEU A 8 -8.61 1.13 -11.50
N GLY A 9 -8.77 -0.18 -11.54
CA GLY A 9 -10.03 -0.85 -11.31
C GLY A 9 -9.73 -2.15 -10.60
N LEU A 10 -9.62 -2.10 -9.26
CA LEU A 10 -10.09 -3.23 -8.47
C LEU A 10 -11.44 -3.64 -9.07
N ARG A 11 -11.53 -4.83 -9.65
CA ARG A 11 -12.79 -5.38 -10.12
C ARG A 11 -13.55 -5.82 -8.88
N TRP A 12 -14.21 -4.86 -8.23
CA TRP A 12 -15.15 -5.12 -7.14
C TRP A 12 -16.39 -5.79 -7.72
N MET A 13 -16.61 -7.07 -7.45
CA MET A 13 -17.97 -7.61 -7.53
C MET A 13 -18.69 -7.16 -6.26
N ILE A 14 -19.40 -6.02 -6.39
CA ILE A 14 -20.31 -5.48 -5.39
C ILE A 14 -21.61 -6.26 -5.51
N VAL A 15 -21.97 -7.03 -4.48
CA VAL A 15 -23.34 -7.56 -4.35
C VAL A 15 -24.17 -6.49 -3.65
N LEU A 16 -25.14 -5.92 -4.37
CA LEU A 16 -26.13 -5.00 -3.83
C LEU A 16 -27.28 -5.82 -3.23
N ALA A 17 -27.31 -5.94 -1.90
CA ALA A 17 -28.51 -6.38 -1.20
C ALA A 17 -29.14 -5.14 -0.55
N GLY A 18 -30.32 -4.74 -1.01
CA GLY A 18 -31.07 -3.65 -0.40
C GLY A 18 -31.84 -4.13 0.82
N SER A 19 -31.79 -3.37 1.91
CA SER A 19 -32.98 -2.87 2.65
C SER A 19 -32.67 -2.29 4.04
N LEU A 20 -33.54 -1.34 4.40
CA LEU A 20 -33.97 -0.87 5.72
C LEU A 20 -33.01 -0.07 6.64
N THR A 21 -33.37 1.20 6.79
CA THR A 21 -32.75 2.21 7.67
C THR A 21 -33.08 1.94 9.14
N PHE A 22 -32.04 1.73 9.95
CA PHE A 22 -32.10 1.94 11.40
C PHE A 22 -31.22 3.14 11.75
N LEU A 23 -31.81 4.17 12.37
CA LEU A 23 -31.07 5.25 13.03
C LEU A 23 -30.52 4.73 14.36
N VAL A 24 -29.38 4.04 14.30
CA VAL A 24 -28.57 3.75 15.48
C VAL A 24 -27.68 4.96 15.73
N GLY A 25 -27.72 5.51 16.95
CA GLY A 25 -26.82 6.57 17.38
C GLY A 25 -25.37 6.17 17.11
N GLN A 26 -24.63 7.04 16.44
CA GLN A 26 -23.24 6.80 16.08
C GLN A 26 -22.35 6.85 17.33
N ASN A 27 -22.28 5.74 18.07
CA ASN A 27 -21.13 5.42 18.91
C ASN A 27 -19.98 5.05 17.96
N GLY A 28 -19.42 6.05 17.28
CA GLY A 28 -18.21 5.88 16.49
C GLY A 28 -17.09 5.46 17.41
N ALA A 29 -16.64 4.21 17.30
CA ALA A 29 -15.45 3.75 18.01
C ALA A 29 -14.30 4.73 17.70
N PRO A 30 -13.50 5.14 18.71
CA PRO A 30 -12.41 6.08 18.49
C PRO A 30 -11.46 5.53 17.42
N ALA A 31 -10.93 6.43 16.57
CA ALA A 31 -10.02 6.06 15.50
C ALA A 31 -8.81 5.27 16.07
N PRO A 32 -8.36 4.19 15.41
CA PRO A 32 -7.25 3.40 15.92
C PRO A 32 -6.01 4.24 16.15
N LYS A 33 -5.49 4.18 17.38
CA LYS A 33 -4.26 4.87 17.76
C LYS A 33 -3.06 4.15 17.17
N ARG A 34 -2.22 4.92 16.49
CA ARG A 34 -1.00 4.44 15.83
C ARG A 34 0.12 5.42 16.10
N VAL A 35 1.28 4.90 16.47
CA VAL A 35 2.44 5.70 16.88
C VAL A 35 3.67 5.18 16.16
N VAL A 36 4.52 6.10 15.70
CA VAL A 36 5.84 5.76 15.16
C VAL A 36 6.91 6.30 16.10
N GLU A 37 7.78 5.40 16.58
CA GLU A 37 8.96 5.72 17.38
C GLU A 37 10.19 5.21 16.63
N GLY A 38 10.98 6.15 16.07
CA GLY A 38 12.10 5.81 15.20
C GLY A 38 11.66 5.01 13.96
N ARG A 39 12.02 3.73 13.90
CA ARG A 39 11.68 2.80 12.81
C ARG A 39 10.56 1.83 13.16
N VAL A 40 9.89 2.05 14.29
CA VAL A 40 8.88 1.14 14.82
C VAL A 40 7.53 1.80 14.71
N LEU A 41 6.63 1.20 13.94
CA LEU A 41 5.22 1.54 13.91
C LEU A 41 4.45 0.58 14.81
N THR A 42 3.73 1.13 15.78
CA THR A 42 2.81 0.40 16.65
C THR A 42 1.38 0.78 16.28
N SER A 43 0.54 -0.22 16.01
CA SER A 43 -0.90 -0.08 15.78
C SER A 43 -1.63 -0.82 16.89
N GLU A 44 -2.42 -0.11 17.70
CA GLU A 44 -3.12 -0.71 18.86
C GLU A 44 -4.31 -1.57 18.43
N THR A 45 -4.97 -1.22 17.31
CA THR A 45 -6.14 -1.96 16.78
C THR A 45 -6.20 -1.87 15.26
N LEU A 46 -6.93 -2.83 14.67
CA LEU A 46 -7.27 -2.86 13.23
C LEU A 46 -6.08 -2.63 12.27
N PRO A 47 -5.11 -3.56 12.21
CA PRO A 47 -4.80 -4.64 13.16
C PRO A 47 -3.99 -4.19 14.38
N ALA A 48 -4.00 -5.00 15.44
CA ALA A 48 -3.14 -4.85 16.61
C ALA A 48 -1.78 -5.51 16.33
N LEU A 49 -0.76 -4.70 16.00
CA LEU A 49 0.58 -5.22 15.68
C LEU A 49 1.67 -4.16 15.84
N ARG A 50 2.91 -4.65 15.84
CA ARG A 50 4.12 -3.83 15.77
C ARG A 50 4.92 -4.20 14.52
N MET A 51 5.25 -3.20 13.73
CA MET A 51 6.11 -3.30 12.55
C MET A 51 7.44 -2.60 12.84
N ALA A 52 8.54 -3.35 12.84
CA ALA A 52 9.88 -2.78 12.91
C ALA A 52 10.49 -2.76 11.51
N VAL A 53 10.74 -1.57 10.97
CA VAL A 53 11.37 -1.39 9.66
C VAL A 53 12.88 -1.59 9.79
N ALA A 54 13.50 -2.25 8.80
CA ALA A 54 14.92 -2.60 8.79
C ALA A 54 15.85 -1.38 8.92
N ASP A 55 17.11 -1.64 9.25
CA ASP A 55 18.14 -0.60 9.33
C ASP A 55 18.32 0.12 7.97
N GLY A 56 18.68 1.39 8.02
CA GLY A 56 18.85 2.26 6.84
C GLY A 56 17.59 3.06 6.47
N PHE A 57 16.40 2.63 6.92
CA PHE A 57 15.17 3.40 6.72
C PHE A 57 14.98 4.47 7.80
N THR A 58 14.43 5.61 7.41
CA THR A 58 14.03 6.71 8.31
C THR A 58 12.56 7.00 8.13
N TYR A 59 11.81 7.14 9.24
CA TYR A 59 10.43 7.61 9.17
C TYR A 59 10.41 9.08 8.77
N VAL A 60 9.69 9.41 7.69
CA VAL A 60 9.64 10.78 7.16
C VAL A 60 8.30 11.47 7.43
N GLY A 61 7.32 10.74 7.96
CA GLY A 61 6.01 11.25 8.34
C GLY A 61 4.87 10.37 7.83
N SER A 62 3.66 10.83 8.11
CA SER A 62 2.43 10.23 7.60
C SER A 62 1.55 11.27 6.94
N PHE A 63 0.60 10.81 6.14
CA PHE A 63 -0.45 11.63 5.59
C PHE A 63 -1.72 10.81 5.40
N SER A 64 -2.85 11.48 5.45
CA SER A 64 -4.16 10.89 5.27
C SER A 64 -4.80 11.34 3.97
N PHE A 65 -5.70 10.53 3.43
CA PHE A 65 -6.42 10.79 2.19
C PHE A 65 -7.76 10.06 2.18
N THR A 66 -8.63 10.47 1.26
CA THR A 66 -9.92 9.80 1.04
C THR A 66 -9.88 9.07 -0.29
N LEU A 67 -10.11 7.76 -0.27
CA LEU A 67 -10.16 6.92 -1.45
C LEU A 67 -11.55 6.98 -2.06
N LYS A 68 -11.67 7.67 -3.21
CA LYS A 68 -12.90 7.79 -4.02
C LYS A 68 -14.14 8.23 -3.24
N GLY A 69 -13.97 8.92 -2.12
CA GLY A 69 -15.07 9.36 -1.26
C GLY A 69 -15.74 8.27 -0.41
N ILE A 70 -15.24 7.02 -0.43
CA ILE A 70 -15.89 5.88 0.23
C ILE A 70 -15.07 5.26 1.37
N ALA A 71 -13.76 5.47 1.37
CA ALA A 71 -12.85 4.98 2.40
C ALA A 71 -11.84 6.04 2.81
N PHE A 72 -11.38 5.98 4.04
CA PHE A 72 -10.28 6.79 4.55
C PHE A 72 -9.01 5.96 4.56
N GLY A 73 -7.90 6.55 4.12
CA GLY A 73 -6.58 5.95 4.11
C GLY A 73 -5.57 6.80 4.87
N THR A 74 -4.63 6.16 5.56
CA THR A 74 -3.44 6.82 6.13
C THR A 74 -2.19 6.04 5.79
N ARG A 75 -1.18 6.72 5.25
CA ARG A 75 0.14 6.16 4.94
C ARG A 75 1.16 6.61 5.97
N TYR A 76 1.95 5.68 6.47
CA TYR A 76 3.16 5.90 7.27
C TYR A 76 4.36 5.57 6.39
N VAL A 77 5.20 6.56 6.10
CA VAL A 77 6.22 6.46 5.07
C VAL A 77 7.61 6.42 5.70
N PHE A 78 8.37 5.38 5.34
CA PHE A 78 9.76 5.20 5.70
C PHE A 78 10.60 5.21 4.43
N VAL A 79 11.70 5.95 4.45
CA VAL A 79 12.57 6.18 3.29
C VAL A 79 13.98 5.73 3.62
N GLU A 80 14.59 5.00 2.70
CA GLU A 80 16.04 4.94 2.60
C GLU A 80 16.47 5.72 1.36
N ALA A 81 17.39 6.67 1.57
CA ALA A 81 17.89 7.55 0.53
C ALA A 81 19.41 7.64 0.58
N ASP A 82 20.01 8.10 -0.52
CA ASP A 82 21.42 8.50 -0.52
C ASP A 82 21.64 9.85 0.18
N ARG A 83 22.90 10.31 0.17
CA ARG A 83 23.29 11.61 0.76
C ARG A 83 22.64 12.82 0.07
N ASN A 84 22.21 12.67 -1.18
CA ASN A 84 21.54 13.70 -1.97
C ASN A 84 20.01 13.60 -1.87
N ARG A 85 19.50 12.78 -0.95
CA ARG A 85 18.07 12.53 -0.74
C ARG A 85 17.39 11.91 -1.97
N HIS A 86 18.15 11.22 -2.80
CA HIS A 86 17.61 10.37 -3.83
C HIS A 86 17.14 9.05 -3.21
N VAL A 87 15.85 8.74 -3.35
CA VAL A 87 15.20 7.58 -2.74
C VAL A 87 15.74 6.31 -3.38
N LYS A 88 16.30 5.43 -2.55
CA LYS A 88 16.70 4.09 -2.96
C LYS A 88 15.59 3.08 -2.72
N ARG A 89 14.89 3.19 -1.60
CA ARG A 89 13.83 2.26 -1.19
C ARG A 89 12.79 2.98 -0.32
N LEU A 90 11.56 2.49 -0.38
CA LEU A 90 10.48 2.88 0.52
C LEU A 90 9.91 1.66 1.23
N VAL A 91 9.51 1.89 2.49
CA VAL A 91 8.55 1.05 3.18
C VAL A 91 7.36 1.92 3.54
N ILE A 92 6.15 1.48 3.18
CA ILE A 92 4.91 2.19 3.46
C ILE A 92 3.95 1.24 4.16
N ALA A 93 3.47 1.63 5.35
CA ALA A 93 2.30 1.01 5.95
C ALA A 93 1.08 1.89 5.68
N GLN A 94 0.08 1.33 5.01
CA GLN A 94 -1.18 1.99 4.67
C GLN A 94 -2.31 1.30 5.42
N PHE A 95 -3.05 2.07 6.20
CA PHE A 95 -4.25 1.61 6.88
C PHE A 95 -5.44 2.24 6.20
N GLU A 96 -6.43 1.42 5.89
CA GLU A 96 -7.69 1.86 5.31
C GLU A 96 -8.89 1.41 6.13
N GLY A 97 -9.96 2.18 6.04
CA GLY A 97 -11.28 1.79 6.53
C GLY A 97 -12.38 2.47 5.73
N PHE A 98 -13.44 1.73 5.40
CA PHE A 98 -14.62 2.33 4.78
C PHE A 98 -15.26 3.38 5.69
N LEU A 99 -15.59 4.53 5.11
CA LEU A 99 -16.29 5.60 5.80
C LEU A 99 -17.67 5.12 6.32
N PRO A 100 -18.21 5.75 7.37
CA PRO A 100 -19.60 5.56 7.74
C PRO A 100 -20.54 5.90 6.57
N GLY A 101 -21.72 5.29 6.54
CA GLY A 101 -22.75 5.58 5.54
C GLY A 101 -22.67 4.77 4.24
N ASN A 102 -21.81 3.75 4.19
CA ASN A 102 -21.85 2.72 3.15
C ASN A 102 -21.59 1.34 3.75
N ASP A 103 -22.03 0.29 3.06
CA ASP A 103 -21.92 -1.11 3.51
C ASP A 103 -20.85 -1.89 2.74
N HIS A 104 -19.88 -1.19 2.14
CA HIS A 104 -18.81 -1.84 1.40
C HIS A 104 -17.94 -2.72 2.29
N ARG A 105 -17.40 -3.77 1.66
CA ARG A 105 -16.56 -4.77 2.30
C ARG A 105 -15.45 -5.18 1.35
N TYR A 106 -14.25 -5.35 1.87
CA TYR A 106 -13.12 -5.92 1.14
C TYR A 106 -13.43 -7.38 0.80
N ASN A 107 -13.32 -7.72 -0.49
CA ASN A 107 -13.59 -9.06 -1.00
C ASN A 107 -12.37 -9.62 -1.75
N TYR A 108 -11.22 -9.62 -1.07
CA TYR A 108 -10.01 -10.23 -1.61
C TYR A 108 -10.06 -11.74 -1.47
N ASP A 109 -9.60 -12.44 -2.50
CA ASP A 109 -9.19 -13.83 -2.37
C ASP A 109 -7.88 -13.89 -1.57
N LEU A 110 -7.94 -14.52 -0.39
CA LEU A 110 -6.82 -14.72 0.52
C LEU A 110 -6.39 -16.20 0.58
N SER A 111 -6.78 -17.02 -0.40
CA SER A 111 -6.40 -18.43 -0.48
C SER A 111 -4.88 -18.63 -0.52
N SER A 112 -4.17 -17.76 -1.25
CA SER A 112 -2.70 -17.74 -1.31
C SER A 112 -2.04 -16.91 -0.20
N ALA A 113 -2.82 -16.39 0.77
CA ALA A 113 -2.28 -15.56 1.83
C ALA A 113 -1.50 -16.39 2.86
N GLU A 114 -0.39 -15.86 3.32
CA GLU A 114 0.52 -16.47 4.30
C GLU A 114 0.33 -15.89 5.72
N PRO A 115 0.57 -16.68 6.77
CA PRO A 115 0.47 -16.18 8.14
C PRO A 115 1.67 -15.27 8.50
N MET A 116 1.40 -14.06 8.99
CA MET A 116 2.39 -13.17 9.60
C MET A 116 1.77 -12.41 10.78
N ALA A 117 2.41 -12.47 11.95
CA ALA A 117 1.98 -11.77 13.17
C ALA A 117 0.48 -11.94 13.53
N GLY A 118 -0.05 -13.15 13.39
CA GLY A 118 -1.45 -13.46 13.70
C GLY A 118 -2.46 -13.12 12.60
N TYR A 119 -2.02 -12.56 11.47
CA TYR A 119 -2.87 -12.21 10.33
C TYR A 119 -2.48 -12.97 9.07
N ARG A 120 -3.38 -12.99 8.08
CA ARG A 120 -3.10 -13.58 6.75
C ARG A 120 -2.83 -12.48 5.74
N PHE A 121 -1.64 -12.49 5.16
CA PHE A 121 -1.23 -11.49 4.18
C PHE A 121 -1.10 -12.08 2.78
N ARG A 122 -1.73 -11.44 1.80
CA ARG A 122 -1.56 -11.78 0.40
C ARG A 122 -0.52 -10.87 -0.24
N GLY A 123 0.51 -11.47 -0.84
CA GLY A 123 1.59 -10.80 -1.55
C GLY A 123 1.34 -10.69 -3.06
N ASN A 124 1.50 -9.50 -3.63
CA ASN A 124 1.41 -9.26 -5.06
C ASN A 124 2.50 -8.24 -5.50
N PRO A 125 3.24 -8.49 -6.58
CA PRO A 125 4.19 -7.54 -7.14
C PRO A 125 3.51 -6.57 -8.12
N TYR A 126 3.99 -5.33 -8.21
CA TYR A 126 3.57 -4.36 -9.23
C TYR A 126 4.74 -3.50 -9.72
N ALA A 127 4.63 -2.96 -10.93
CA ALA A 127 5.45 -1.86 -11.42
C ALA A 127 4.56 -0.70 -11.86
N PHE A 128 5.04 0.54 -11.79
CA PHE A 128 4.28 1.73 -12.18
C PHE A 128 5.19 2.91 -12.51
N SER A 129 4.68 3.87 -13.28
CA SER A 129 5.33 5.15 -13.59
C SER A 129 4.78 6.25 -12.67
N ASN A 130 5.66 6.92 -11.94
CA ASN A 130 5.32 8.04 -11.08
C ASN A 130 4.78 9.24 -11.88
N HIS A 131 5.36 9.53 -13.04
CA HIS A 131 4.94 10.58 -13.95
C HIS A 131 3.54 10.28 -14.51
N TYR A 132 3.30 9.04 -14.95
CA TYR A 132 1.98 8.64 -15.41
C TYR A 132 0.92 8.82 -14.32
N GLU A 133 1.18 8.31 -13.10
CA GLU A 133 0.26 8.43 -11.98
C GLU A 133 0.02 9.89 -11.57
N ALA A 134 1.07 10.70 -11.49
CA ALA A 134 0.93 12.12 -11.18
C ALA A 134 0.09 12.88 -12.21
N THR A 135 0.18 12.50 -13.49
CA THR A 135 -0.50 13.19 -14.59
C THR A 135 -1.96 12.74 -14.75
N HIS A 136 -2.20 11.44 -14.75
CA HIS A 136 -3.52 10.87 -15.08
C HIS A 136 -4.34 10.54 -13.84
N ASN A 137 -3.67 10.33 -12.70
CA ASN A 137 -4.24 9.82 -11.47
C ASN A 137 -3.79 10.66 -10.24
N PRO A 138 -3.84 12.01 -10.27
CA PRO A 138 -3.19 12.87 -9.27
C PRO A 138 -3.75 12.71 -7.83
N LYS A 139 -4.92 12.10 -7.69
CA LYS A 139 -5.56 11.82 -6.40
C LYS A 139 -5.34 10.39 -5.91
N ASN A 140 -4.73 9.52 -6.71
CA ASN A 140 -4.40 8.17 -6.29
C ASN A 140 -3.18 8.17 -5.40
N GLU A 141 -3.06 7.10 -4.64
CA GLU A 141 -2.18 7.00 -3.52
C GLU A 141 -0.71 7.08 -3.94
N ALA A 142 -0.35 6.51 -5.11
CA ALA A 142 0.98 6.64 -5.70
C ALA A 142 1.38 8.12 -5.93
N ALA A 143 0.51 8.89 -6.60
CA ALA A 143 0.74 10.32 -6.84
C ALA A 143 0.80 11.13 -5.54
N LEU A 144 -0.04 10.80 -4.56
CA LEU A 144 -0.01 11.43 -3.23
C LEU A 144 1.31 11.17 -2.50
N THR A 145 1.85 9.95 -2.56
CA THR A 145 3.17 9.62 -1.98
C THR A 145 4.29 10.37 -2.67
N VAL A 146 4.30 10.41 -4.01
CA VAL A 146 5.25 11.19 -4.81
C VAL A 146 5.24 12.65 -4.38
N ARG A 147 4.05 13.25 -4.26
CA ARG A 147 3.90 14.65 -3.81
C ARG A 147 4.46 14.84 -2.40
N PHE A 148 4.05 14.00 -1.45
CA PHE A 148 4.52 14.05 -0.07
C PHE A 148 6.04 13.94 0.06
N LEU A 149 6.68 13.07 -0.73
CA LEU A 149 8.14 12.93 -0.73
C LEU A 149 8.84 14.15 -1.34
N ARG A 150 8.32 14.70 -2.45
CA ARG A 150 8.84 15.92 -3.08
C ARG A 150 8.74 17.13 -2.17
N GLU A 151 7.60 17.32 -1.49
CA GLU A 151 7.41 18.40 -0.51
C GLU A 151 8.43 18.31 0.63
N LYS A 152 8.88 17.10 0.96
CA LYS A 152 9.95 16.91 1.94
C LYS A 152 11.34 17.14 1.37
N GLY A 153 11.52 17.21 0.05
CA GLY A 153 12.81 17.42 -0.62
C GLY A 153 13.52 16.13 -1.05
N TYR A 154 12.77 15.04 -1.24
CA TYR A 154 13.30 13.80 -1.83
C TYR A 154 13.18 13.82 -3.36
N THR A 155 14.13 13.17 -4.03
CA THR A 155 14.09 12.90 -5.49
C THR A 155 14.03 11.39 -5.75
N PHE A 156 13.60 10.99 -6.94
CA PHE A 156 13.40 9.59 -7.30
C PHE A 156 13.21 9.41 -8.81
N ASP A 157 13.49 8.20 -9.28
CA ASP A 157 13.26 7.79 -10.66
C ASP A 157 11.78 7.61 -10.99
N ASP A 158 11.46 7.58 -12.29
CA ASP A 158 10.07 7.49 -12.74
C ASP A 158 9.47 6.11 -12.49
N ILE A 159 10.16 5.05 -12.91
CA ILE A 159 9.64 3.69 -12.83
C ILE A 159 9.98 3.07 -11.48
N TRP A 160 8.94 2.70 -10.74
CA TRP A 160 9.05 2.01 -9.46
C TRP A 160 8.50 0.61 -9.56
N ARG A 161 9.13 -0.29 -8.80
CA ARG A 161 8.70 -1.67 -8.59
C ARG A 161 8.35 -1.82 -7.13
N MET A 162 7.21 -2.42 -6.87
CA MET A 162 6.71 -2.64 -5.52
C MET A 162 6.39 -4.11 -5.28
N TYR A 163 6.53 -4.51 -4.03
CA TYR A 163 5.85 -5.70 -3.52
C TYR A 163 4.88 -5.27 -2.45
N ARG A 164 3.62 -5.68 -2.61
CA ARG A 164 2.50 -5.31 -1.76
C ARG A 164 2.03 -6.53 -0.99
N TRP A 165 2.03 -6.47 0.34
CA TRP A 165 1.30 -7.40 1.20
C TRP A 165 0.06 -6.73 1.74
N LEU A 166 -1.10 -7.38 1.64
CA LEU A 166 -2.34 -6.88 2.20
C LEU A 166 -3.00 -7.88 3.13
N THR A 167 -3.68 -7.38 4.16
CA THR A 167 -4.55 -8.17 5.04
C THR A 167 -5.84 -7.42 5.35
N VAL A 168 -6.92 -8.18 5.58
CA VAL A 168 -8.22 -7.68 6.03
C VAL A 168 -8.41 -8.15 7.48
N PRO A 169 -8.12 -7.31 8.49
CA PRO A 169 -7.91 -7.76 9.86
C PRO A 169 -9.20 -7.93 10.66
N ASP A 170 -10.34 -7.46 10.15
CA ASP A 170 -11.62 -7.47 10.87
C ASP A 170 -12.65 -8.40 10.22
N ALA A 171 -13.46 -9.06 11.05
CA ALA A 171 -14.50 -9.98 10.58
C ALA A 171 -15.56 -9.28 9.71
N ALA A 172 -15.81 -7.99 9.94
CA ALA A 172 -16.70 -7.19 9.11
C ALA A 172 -16.14 -6.93 7.70
N LYS A 173 -14.83 -7.14 7.51
CA LYS A 173 -14.06 -6.87 6.29
C LYS A 173 -14.15 -5.42 5.85
N ARG A 174 -14.08 -4.49 6.82
CA ARG A 174 -14.19 -3.05 6.56
C ARG A 174 -12.88 -2.31 6.66
N HIS A 175 -11.83 -2.98 7.11
CA HIS A 175 -10.50 -2.42 7.26
C HIS A 175 -9.48 -3.19 6.43
N GLU A 176 -8.42 -2.52 6.05
CA GLU A 176 -7.29 -3.13 5.37
C GLU A 176 -5.99 -2.57 5.95
N LEU A 177 -4.99 -3.44 6.10
CA LEU A 177 -3.60 -3.02 6.22
C LEU A 177 -2.86 -3.49 4.99
N ILE A 178 -2.18 -2.54 4.35
CA ILE A 178 -1.31 -2.79 3.20
C ILE A 178 0.12 -2.37 3.57
N LEU A 179 1.06 -3.27 3.35
CA LEU A 179 2.49 -3.04 3.49
C LEU A 179 3.12 -3.02 2.10
N PHE A 180 3.75 -1.92 1.75
CA PHE A 180 4.47 -1.77 0.50
C PHE A 180 5.97 -1.72 0.78
N TYR A 181 6.71 -2.54 0.04
CA TYR A 181 8.12 -2.28 -0.26
C TYR A 181 8.19 -1.70 -1.66
N VAL A 182 8.97 -0.65 -1.87
CA VAL A 182 9.14 -0.03 -3.20
C VAL A 182 10.61 0.28 -3.46
N GLU A 183 11.09 0.01 -4.66
CA GLU A 183 12.42 0.37 -5.12
C GLU A 183 12.38 0.82 -6.60
N PRO A 184 13.26 1.74 -7.04
CA PRO A 184 13.30 2.20 -8.42
C PRO A 184 13.74 1.07 -9.36
N GLU A 185 13.37 1.18 -10.62
CA GLU A 185 13.97 0.41 -11.70
C GLU A 185 15.37 0.98 -12.01
N PRO A 186 16.46 0.20 -11.84
CA PRO A 186 17.83 0.69 -12.03
C PRO A 186 18.17 1.04 -13.48
N ASP A 187 17.47 0.48 -14.47
CA ASP A 187 17.66 0.84 -15.87
C ASP A 187 16.72 1.99 -16.26
N ALA A 188 17.26 3.20 -16.35
CA ALA A 188 16.52 4.41 -16.69
C ALA A 188 15.91 4.40 -18.11
N ALA A 189 16.34 3.50 -18.99
CA ALA A 189 15.73 3.34 -20.32
C ALA A 189 14.42 2.53 -20.26
N LYS A 190 14.14 1.86 -19.13
CA LYS A 190 12.93 1.06 -18.96
C LYS A 190 11.69 1.93 -18.83
N THR A 191 10.62 1.42 -19.42
CA THR A 191 9.29 2.00 -19.36
C THR A 191 8.32 0.97 -18.77
N ILE A 192 7.08 1.37 -18.49
CA ILE A 192 6.07 0.43 -17.99
C ILE A 192 5.79 -0.74 -18.96
N ALA A 193 5.99 -0.52 -20.27
CA ALA A 193 5.80 -1.54 -21.30
C ALA A 193 6.84 -2.69 -21.24
N ASP A 194 7.97 -2.47 -20.54
CA ASP A 194 8.94 -3.53 -20.27
C ASP A 194 8.43 -4.52 -19.20
N PHE A 195 7.46 -4.11 -18.38
CA PHE A 195 6.91 -4.92 -17.28
C PHE A 195 5.61 -5.61 -17.66
N TYR A 196 4.78 -4.92 -18.44
CA TYR A 196 3.48 -5.39 -18.89
C TYR A 196 3.36 -5.25 -20.41
N GLY A 197 2.97 -6.33 -21.07
CA GLY A 197 2.62 -6.31 -22.48
C GLY A 197 1.39 -5.43 -22.75
N SER A 198 1.08 -5.18 -24.02
CA SER A 198 -0.10 -4.39 -24.43
C SER A 198 -1.45 -5.01 -24.03
N ASP A 199 -1.44 -6.26 -23.58
CA ASP A 199 -2.58 -7.01 -23.05
C ASP A 199 -2.56 -7.11 -21.52
N ASP A 200 -1.75 -6.27 -20.86
CA ASP A 200 -1.52 -6.22 -19.42
C ASP A 200 -0.91 -7.51 -18.83
N ARG A 201 -0.44 -8.46 -19.65
CA ARG A 201 0.25 -9.65 -19.17
C ARG A 201 1.70 -9.33 -18.79
N GLU A 202 2.14 -9.90 -17.67
CA GLU A 202 3.51 -9.81 -17.21
C GLU A 202 4.52 -10.31 -18.26
N THR A 203 5.51 -9.49 -18.58
CA THR A 203 6.59 -9.86 -19.50
C THR A 203 7.55 -10.87 -18.85
N PRO A 204 8.38 -11.58 -19.65
CA PRO A 204 9.46 -12.42 -19.10
C PRO A 204 10.45 -11.63 -18.24
N TYR A 205 10.73 -10.37 -18.60
CA TYR A 205 11.58 -9.47 -17.81
C TYR A 205 11.02 -9.30 -16.39
N TRP A 206 9.74 -8.95 -16.28
CA TRP A 206 9.11 -8.76 -14.99
C TRP A 206 9.10 -10.03 -14.15
N LYS A 207 8.70 -11.17 -14.75
CA LYS A 207 8.68 -12.47 -14.07
C LYS A 207 10.03 -12.88 -13.51
N GLY A 208 11.12 -12.60 -14.24
CA GLY A 208 12.48 -12.85 -13.77
C GLY A 208 12.88 -12.03 -12.55
N PHE A 209 12.23 -10.89 -12.31
CA PHE A 209 12.57 -9.97 -11.23
C PHE A 209 11.76 -10.17 -9.94
N ILE A 210 10.50 -10.61 -10.04
CA ILE A 210 9.54 -10.70 -8.93
C ILE A 210 10.13 -11.43 -7.71
N GLY A 211 10.76 -12.60 -7.91
CA GLY A 211 11.29 -13.40 -6.80
C GLY A 211 12.42 -12.70 -6.04
N GLY A 212 13.23 -11.88 -6.71
CA GLY A 212 14.26 -11.07 -6.07
C GLY A 212 13.67 -9.89 -5.29
N LEU A 213 12.66 -9.24 -5.86
CA LEU A 213 11.93 -8.15 -5.22
C LEU A 213 11.25 -8.60 -3.93
N GLU A 214 10.54 -9.74 -3.98
CA GLU A 214 9.90 -10.32 -2.79
C GLU A 214 10.92 -10.61 -1.68
N LYS A 215 12.06 -11.24 -2.01
CA LYS A 215 13.11 -11.57 -1.04
C LYS A 215 13.68 -10.33 -0.35
N ARG A 216 13.86 -9.22 -1.08
CA ARG A 216 14.32 -7.95 -0.48
C ARG A 216 13.23 -7.35 0.40
N ALA A 217 12.00 -7.35 -0.09
CA ALA A 217 10.87 -6.78 0.60
C ALA A 217 10.56 -7.49 1.93
N ARG A 218 10.70 -8.82 2.00
CA ARG A 218 10.61 -9.61 3.25
C ARG A 218 11.65 -9.25 4.30
N LYS A 219 12.78 -8.66 3.89
CA LYS A 219 13.86 -8.23 4.79
C LYS A 219 13.69 -6.77 5.23
N ALA A 220 12.75 -6.04 4.64
CA ALA A 220 12.59 -4.61 4.89
C ALA A 220 11.83 -4.29 6.18
N TRP A 221 11.18 -5.28 6.79
CA TRP A 221 10.55 -5.15 8.10
C TRP A 221 10.40 -6.51 8.79
N THR A 222 10.07 -6.47 10.08
CA THR A 222 9.51 -7.58 10.84
C THR A 222 8.15 -7.18 11.40
N LEU A 223 7.25 -8.17 11.54
CA LEU A 223 5.95 -8.00 12.19
C LEU A 223 5.88 -8.84 13.46
N SER A 224 5.24 -8.31 14.48
CA SER A 224 4.98 -8.99 15.75
C SER A 224 3.60 -8.60 16.29
N THR A 225 2.96 -9.50 17.03
CA THR A 225 1.77 -9.17 17.82
C THR A 225 2.17 -8.25 18.98
N LEU A 226 1.23 -7.47 19.51
CA LEU A 226 1.53 -6.57 20.63
C LEU A 226 1.88 -7.31 21.92
N ASP A 227 1.40 -8.54 22.06
CA ASP A 227 1.62 -9.40 23.24
C ASP A 227 2.98 -10.10 23.24
N ALA A 228 3.71 -10.06 22.12
CA ALA A 228 5.07 -10.60 22.02
C ALA A 228 6.07 -9.58 22.59
N ARG A 229 6.21 -9.55 23.93
CA ARG A 229 7.31 -8.87 24.63
C ARG A 229 8.26 -9.88 25.25
#